data_AF-A0A850Q1Z1-F1
#
_entry.id   AF-A0A850Q1Z1-F1
#
_cell.length_a   1.000
_cell.length_b   1.000
_cell.length_c   1.000
_cell.angle_alpha   90.00
_cell.angle_beta   90.00
_cell.angle_gamma   90.00
#
_symmetry.space_group_name_H-M   'P 1'
#
loop_
_entity.id
_entity.type
_entity.pdbx_description
1 polymer ?
#
loop_
_entity_poly.entity_id
_entity_poly.type
_entity_poly.pdbx_seq_one_letter_code
_entity_poly.pdbx_strand_id
1 'polypeptide(L)'
;MDYNHIKNFLDKFKNILFEKEEKIKLISLAIKKNTQIEIEDKNIKISGNVIQIKSSPLVKGEILMKKENILKDLSSVSGSIYKEIR
;
A
#
# COMPACT_ATOMS: atom_id res chain seq x y z
N MET A 1 -36.91 -1.32 -12.72
CA MET A 1 -36.18 -2.38 -12.00
C MET A 1 -34.69 -2.27 -12.33
N ASP A 2 -33.99 -1.45 -11.52
CA ASP A 2 -32.69 -1.70 -10.86
C ASP A 2 -31.38 -1.98 -11.62
N TYR A 3 -31.31 -2.04 -12.96
CA TYR A 3 -30.03 -2.27 -13.65
C TYR A 3 -29.02 -1.09 -13.50
N ASN A 4 -29.50 0.16 -13.51
CA ASN A 4 -28.64 1.34 -13.35
C ASN A 4 -28.05 1.48 -11.93
N HIS A 5 -28.78 0.99 -10.92
CA HIS A 5 -28.30 0.99 -9.53
C HIS A 5 -27.18 -0.04 -9.34
N ILE A 6 -27.32 -1.22 -9.93
CA ILE A 6 -26.29 -2.26 -9.88
C ILE A 6 -25.02 -1.81 -10.60
N LYS A 7 -25.14 -1.19 -11.78
CA LYS A 7 -23.99 -0.67 -12.52
C LYS A 7 -23.22 0.39 -11.73
N ASN A 8 -23.92 1.38 -11.16
CA ASN A 8 -23.28 2.42 -10.34
C ASN A 8 -22.64 1.85 -9.07
N PHE A 9 -23.23 0.81 -8.47
CA PHE A 9 -22.65 0.14 -7.33
C PHE A 9 -21.37 -0.61 -7.72
N LEU A 10 -21.41 -1.37 -8.82
CA LEU A 10 -20.26 -2.09 -9.36
C LEU A 10 -19.13 -1.14 -9.76
N ASP A 11 -19.43 -0.02 -10.41
CA ASP A 11 -18.42 0.97 -10.80
C ASP A 11 -17.75 1.61 -9.57
N LYS A 12 -18.53 1.93 -8.52
CA LYS A 12 -17.96 2.40 -7.25
C LYS A 12 -17.10 1.33 -6.57
N PHE A 13 -17.57 0.08 -6.56
CA PHE A 13 -16.84 -1.03 -5.95
C PHE A 13 -15.53 -1.32 -6.69
N LYS A 14 -15.58 -1.26 -8.02
CA LYS A 14 -14.44 -1.36 -8.92
C LYS A 14 -13.39 -0.32 -8.54
N ASN A 15 -13.78 0.97 -8.52
CA ASN A 15 -12.85 2.05 -8.19
C ASN A 15 -12.22 1.90 -6.80
N ILE A 16 -12.99 1.43 -5.80
CA ILE A 16 -12.48 1.18 -4.44
C ILE A 16 -11.47 0.02 -4.42
N LEU A 17 -11.73 -1.06 -5.15
CA LEU A 17 -10.82 -2.21 -5.27
C LEU A 17 -9.51 -1.80 -5.93
N PHE A 18 -9.59 -1.11 -7.08
CA PHE A 18 -8.41 -0.71 -7.85
C PHE A 18 -7.56 0.33 -7.12
N GLU A 19 -8.17 1.29 -6.41
CA GLU A 19 -7.40 2.23 -5.57
C GLU A 19 -6.54 1.50 -4.53
N LYS A 20 -7.07 0.45 -3.91
CA LYS A 20 -6.36 -0.29 -2.88
C LYS A 20 -5.21 -1.10 -3.48
N GLU A 21 -5.44 -1.76 -4.61
CA GLU A 21 -4.40 -2.51 -5.31
C GLU A 21 -3.27 -1.59 -5.81
N GLU A 22 -3.61 -0.42 -6.36
CA GLU A 22 -2.62 0.58 -6.77
C GLU A 22 -1.79 1.06 -5.58
N LYS A 23 -2.43 1.36 -4.43
CA LYS A 23 -1.73 1.75 -3.20
C LYS A 23 -0.77 0.64 -2.74
N ILE A 24 -1.19 -0.62 -2.79
CA ILE A 24 -0.33 -1.76 -2.39
C ILE A 24 0.87 -1.89 -3.35
N LYS A 25 0.65 -1.79 -4.67
CA LYS A 25 1.73 -1.82 -5.66
C LYS A 25 2.73 -0.69 -5.46
N LEU A 26 2.25 0.53 -5.19
CA LEU A 26 3.11 1.67 -4.90
C LEU A 26 3.96 1.44 -3.65
N ILE A 27 3.39 0.86 -2.60
CA ILE A 27 4.11 0.49 -1.38
C ILE A 27 5.17 -0.58 -1.67
N SER A 28 4.83 -1.63 -2.42
CA SER A 28 5.77 -2.67 -2.81
C SER A 28 6.94 -2.10 -3.61
N LEU A 29 6.66 -1.23 -4.59
CA LEU A 29 7.68 -0.53 -5.38
C LEU A 29 8.56 0.38 -4.54
N ALA A 30 7.98 1.17 -3.62
CA ALA A 30 8.73 2.06 -2.74
C ALA A 30 9.66 1.28 -1.82
N ILE A 31 9.20 0.14 -1.29
CA ILE A 31 10.02 -0.74 -0.45
C ILE A 31 11.14 -1.34 -1.29
N LYS A 32 10.83 -1.96 -2.44
CA LYS A 32 11.83 -2.56 -3.34
C LYS A 32 12.89 -1.54 -3.76
N LYS A 33 12.51 -0.30 -4.05
CA LYS A 33 13.44 0.78 -4.39
C LYS A 33 14.40 1.13 -3.24
N ASN A 34 13.91 1.13 -1.99
CA ASN A 34 14.68 1.59 -0.83
C ASN A 34 15.46 0.47 -0.10
N THR A 35 15.01 -0.78 -0.19
CA THR A 35 15.60 -1.92 0.52
C THR A 35 16.14 -3.01 -0.41
N GLN A 36 15.84 -2.95 -1.72
CA GLN A 36 16.10 -4.03 -2.69
C GLN A 36 15.39 -5.36 -2.35
N ILE A 37 14.47 -5.35 -1.38
CA ILE A 37 13.70 -6.52 -0.98
C ILE A 37 12.36 -6.50 -1.69
N GLU A 38 12.03 -7.62 -2.33
CA GLU A 38 10.72 -7.82 -2.93
C GLU A 38 9.73 -8.34 -1.89
N ILE A 39 8.58 -7.67 -1.78
CA ILE A 39 7.51 -8.05 -0.86
C ILE A 39 6.28 -8.36 -1.67
N GLU A 40 5.74 -9.55 -1.45
CA GLU A 40 4.48 -9.94 -2.06
C GLU A 40 3.32 -9.08 -1.53
N ASP A 41 2.43 -8.67 -2.43
CA ASP A 41 1.26 -7.83 -2.12
C ASP A 41 0.38 -8.43 -0.99
N LYS A 42 0.31 -9.77 -0.91
CA LYS A 42 -0.43 -10.50 0.15
C LYS A 42 0.10 -10.22 1.56
N ASN A 43 1.36 -9.80 1.68
CA ASN A 43 2.02 -9.50 2.93
C ASN A 43 1.88 -8.03 3.34
N ILE A 44 1.32 -7.18 2.47
CA ILE A 44 1.12 -5.76 2.71
C ILE A 44 -0.34 -5.53 3.08
N LYS A 45 -0.58 -4.93 4.24
CA LYS A 45 -1.92 -4.56 4.71
C LYS A 45 -1.95 -3.09 5.09
N ILE A 46 -2.77 -2.32 4.40
CA ILE A 46 -3.00 -0.91 4.71
C ILE A 46 -4.19 -0.82 5.66
N SER A 47 -3.97 -0.26 6.86
CA SER A 47 -5.01 0.01 7.85
C SER A 47 -5.00 1.50 8.19
N GLY A 48 -5.81 2.28 7.48
CA GLY A 48 -5.78 3.74 7.56
C GLY A 48 -4.43 4.30 7.10
N ASN A 49 -3.72 4.99 8.00
CA ASN A 49 -2.42 5.60 7.71
C ASN A 49 -1.23 4.72 8.13
N VAL A 50 -1.49 3.46 8.53
CA VAL A 50 -0.48 2.50 8.96
C VAL A 50 -0.33 1.41 7.91
N ILE A 51 0.91 1.18 7.48
CA ILE A 51 1.28 0.09 6.58
C ILE A 51 1.78 -1.07 7.44
N GLN A 52 1.07 -2.18 7.43
CA GLN A 52 1.48 -3.41 8.11
C GLN A 52 2.14 -4.36 7.12
N ILE A 53 3.31 -4.86 7.46
CA ILE A 53 4.08 -5.75 6.61
C ILE A 53 4.34 -7.06 7.36
N LYS A 54 3.86 -8.15 6.78
CA LYS A 54 4.16 -9.51 7.23
C LYS A 54 5.45 -9.98 6.57
N SER A 55 6.54 -9.95 7.30
CA SER A 55 7.84 -10.42 6.84
C SER A 55 8.68 -10.98 7.99
N SER A 56 9.81 -11.59 7.65
CA SER A 56 10.78 -12.04 8.65
C SER A 56 11.35 -10.86 9.45
N PRO A 57 11.84 -11.07 10.68
CA PRO A 57 12.43 -10.02 11.51
C PRO A 57 13.57 -9.27 10.83
N LEU A 58 14.39 -9.97 10.03
CA LEU A 58 15.46 -9.37 9.24
C LEU A 58 14.92 -8.34 8.24
N VAL A 59 13.89 -8.72 7.48
CA VAL A 59 13.24 -7.83 6.50
C VAL A 59 12.56 -6.66 7.21
N LYS A 60 11.93 -6.90 8.37
CA LYS A 60 11.35 -5.82 9.18
C LYS A 60 12.42 -4.81 9.62
N GLY A 61 13.58 -5.30 10.06
CA GLY A 61 14.70 -4.45 10.45
C GLY A 61 15.15 -3.52 9.32
N GLU A 62 15.37 -4.06 8.13
CA GLU A 62 15.75 -3.29 6.93
C GLU A 62 14.71 -2.23 6.57
N ILE A 63 13.42 -2.59 6.58
CA ILE A 63 12.32 -1.67 6.30
C ILE A 63 12.25 -0.57 7.36
N LEU A 64 12.44 -0.91 8.64
CA LEU A 64 12.46 0.04 9.75
C LEU A 64 13.62 1.02 9.64
N MET A 65 14.80 0.56 9.24
CA MET A 65 15.97 1.40 9.01
C MET A 65 15.78 2.38 7.85
N LYS A 66 15.03 1.99 6.81
CA LYS A 66 14.74 2.82 5.64
C LYS A 66 13.35 3.48 5.67
N LYS A 67 12.64 3.39 6.80
CA LYS A 67 11.23 3.79 6.92
C LYS A 67 10.99 5.24 6.49
N GLU A 68 11.90 6.13 6.84
CA GLU A 68 11.74 7.56 6.57
C GLU A 68 11.81 7.85 5.07
N ASN A 69 12.70 7.17 4.36
CA ASN A 69 12.82 7.31 2.91
C ASN A 69 11.62 6.68 2.19
N ILE A 70 11.14 5.52 2.67
CA ILE A 70 9.94 4.88 2.14
C ILE A 70 8.71 5.78 2.33
N LEU A 71 8.53 6.35 3.52
CA LEU A 71 7.42 7.28 3.80
C LEU A 71 7.52 8.57 2.99
N LYS A 72 8.74 9.11 2.78
CA LYS A 72 8.97 10.27 1.89
C LYS A 72 8.59 9.95 0.45
N ASP A 73 9.05 8.84 -0.10
CA ASP A 73 8.71 8.41 -1.46
C ASP A 73 7.19 8.23 -1.61
N LEU A 74 6.54 7.60 -0.64
CA LEU A 74 5.09 7.41 -0.65
C LEU A 74 4.30 8.72 -0.54
N SER A 75 4.76 9.65 0.30
CA SER A 75 4.14 10.98 0.42
C SER A 75 4.26 11.79 -0.87
N SER A 76 5.36 11.60 -1.62
CA SER A 76 5.63 12.30 -2.88
C SER A 76 4.77 11.78 -4.03
N VAL A 77 4.47 10.48 -4.03
CA VAL A 77 3.77 9.81 -5.14
C VAL A 77 2.26 9.72 -4.91
N SER A 78 1.80 9.53 -3.68
CA SER A 78 0.41 9.15 -3.42
C SER A 78 -0.47 10.28 -2.88
N GLY A 79 0.09 11.44 -2.49
CA GLY A 79 -0.65 12.48 -1.77
C GLY A 79 -1.29 12.02 -0.44
N SER A 80 -1.07 10.75 -0.08
CA SER A 80 -1.61 10.07 1.09
C SER A 80 -0.59 10.12 2.22
N ILE A 81 -1.01 10.63 3.38
CA ILE A 81 -0.13 10.82 4.54
C ILE A 81 -0.01 9.52 5.33
N TYR A 82 0.85 8.61 4.89
CA TYR A 82 1.24 7.45 5.70
C TYR A 82 2.09 7.92 6.87
N LYS A 83 1.71 7.52 8.09
CA LYS A 83 2.38 7.97 9.33
C LYS A 83 3.30 6.91 9.93
N GLU A 84 3.07 5.63 9.63
CA GLU A 84 3.77 4.54 10.32
C GLU A 84 3.84 3.24 9.49
N ILE A 85 4.93 2.48 9.67
CA ILE A 85 5.13 1.13 9.11
C ILE A 85 5.40 0.15 10.26
N ARG A 86 4.67 -0.98 10.32
CA ARG A 86 4.74 -2.01 11.40
C ARG A 86 4.87 -3.44 10.88
#